data_AF-E2FGC0-F1
#
_entry.id   AF-E2FGC0-F1
#
_cell.length_a   1.000
_cell.length_b   1.000
_cell.length_c   1.000
_cell.angle_alpha   90.00
_cell.angle_beta   90.00
_cell.angle_gamma   90.00
#
_symmetry.space_group_name_H-M   'P 1'
#
loop_
_entity.id
_entity.type
_entity.pdbx_description
1 polymer ?
#
loop_
_entity_poly.entity_id
_entity_poly.type
_entity_poly.pdbx_seq_one_letter_code
_entity_poly.pdbx_strand_id
1 'polypeptide(L)'
;FLLCSGIRRLSRGFCVWTLIALLTRCTKNIQIIEPGFVFVLGYLSYLTAEMLSLSAILSIVFCGMCCQKYINANMDEKSVTTVRYVMKVFANGSETIIFVFLGISAIDKTLWVWNTGFILLTLLFIFVYRIIGVFVLTWILNRFRLVPLEVIDQAIMSYGGLRGAVAYGLAMMLDENKIKEKNLMVCTTLIVVYFT
;
A
#
# COMPACT_ATOMS: atom_id res chain seq x y z
N PHE A 1 -29.99 3.10 -0.48
CA PHE A 1 -29.53 1.74 -0.16
C PHE A 1 -28.00 1.63 -0.01
N LEU A 2 -27.19 2.27 -0.87
CA LEU A 2 -25.72 2.31 -0.77
C LEU A 2 -25.16 2.98 0.50
N LEU A 3 -25.78 4.07 0.98
CA LEU A 3 -25.32 4.75 2.22
C LEU A 3 -25.53 3.90 3.49
N CYS A 4 -26.69 3.22 3.59
CA CYS A 4 -27.04 2.39 4.75
C CYS A 4 -26.26 1.07 4.78
N SER A 5 -25.81 0.57 3.62
CA SER A 5 -24.89 -0.57 3.52
C SER A 5 -23.44 -0.15 3.76
N GLY A 6 -23.04 1.07 3.40
CA GLY A 6 -21.73 1.65 3.74
C GLY A 6 -21.54 1.84 5.26
N ILE A 7 -22.54 2.42 5.95
CA ILE A 7 -22.52 2.60 7.42
C ILE A 7 -22.51 1.25 8.16
N ARG A 8 -23.25 0.23 7.66
CA ARG A 8 -23.20 -1.13 8.20
C ARG A 8 -21.88 -1.87 7.93
N ARG A 9 -21.13 -1.51 6.88
CA ARG A 9 -19.77 -2.06 6.65
C ARG A 9 -18.76 -1.40 7.59
N LEU A 10 -18.86 -0.09 7.82
CA LEU A 10 -17.97 0.65 8.71
C LEU A 10 -18.10 0.20 10.18
N SER A 11 -19.33 0.04 10.67
CA SER A 11 -19.61 -0.45 12.04
C SER A 11 -19.09 -1.88 12.26
N ARG A 12 -19.21 -2.77 11.27
CA ARG A 12 -18.66 -4.13 11.35
C ARG A 12 -17.13 -4.14 11.33
N GLY A 13 -16.49 -3.26 10.55
CA GLY A 13 -15.03 -3.11 10.54
C GLY A 13 -14.48 -2.66 11.90
N PHE A 14 -15.18 -1.75 12.58
CA PHE A 14 -14.81 -1.30 13.93
C PHE A 14 -14.92 -2.43 14.95
N CYS A 15 -16.02 -3.23 14.92
CA CYS A 15 -16.22 -4.39 15.78
C CYS A 15 -15.15 -5.49 15.59
N VAL A 16 -14.71 -5.69 14.34
CA VAL A 16 -13.64 -6.64 14.01
C VAL A 16 -12.29 -6.17 14.54
N TRP A 17 -12.01 -4.88 14.45
CA TRP A 17 -10.81 -4.29 15.05
C TRP A 17 -10.78 -4.45 16.57
N THR A 18 -11.92 -4.23 17.23
CA THR A 18 -12.05 -4.52 18.66
C THR A 18 -11.91 -6.01 18.96
N LEU A 19 -12.44 -6.91 18.11
CA LEU A 19 -12.27 -8.37 18.26
C LEU A 19 -10.82 -8.83 18.09
N ILE A 20 -10.09 -8.30 17.10
CA ILE A 20 -8.66 -8.55 16.87
C ILE A 20 -7.82 -8.02 18.04
N ALA A 21 -8.15 -6.83 18.55
CA ALA A 21 -7.51 -6.26 19.74
C ALA A 21 -7.79 -7.11 21.00
N LEU A 22 -8.98 -7.71 21.09
CA LEU A 22 -9.36 -8.60 22.21
C LEU A 22 -8.67 -9.96 22.11
N LEU A 23 -8.58 -10.54 20.91
CA LEU A 23 -7.79 -11.75 20.59
C LEU A 23 -6.30 -11.56 20.92
N THR A 24 -5.76 -10.38 20.59
CA THR A 24 -4.37 -10.00 20.91
C THR A 24 -4.11 -9.93 22.42
N ARG A 25 -5.13 -9.56 23.22
CA ARG A 25 -5.02 -9.51 24.68
C ARG A 25 -5.02 -10.89 25.35
N CYS A 26 -5.60 -11.91 24.71
CA CYS A 26 -5.69 -13.27 25.23
C CYS A 26 -4.42 -14.11 25.00
N THR A 27 -3.61 -13.81 23.97
CA THR A 27 -2.39 -14.55 23.62
C THR A 27 -1.15 -13.96 24.31
N LYS A 28 -1.13 -13.90 25.63
CA LYS A 28 -0.08 -13.19 26.41
C LYS A 28 1.07 -14.06 26.94
N ASN A 29 1.25 -15.31 26.50
CA ASN A 29 2.02 -16.28 27.29
C ASN A 29 3.29 -16.91 26.67
N ILE A 30 3.72 -16.60 25.45
CA ILE A 30 4.93 -17.25 24.88
C ILE A 30 5.75 -16.31 23.97
N GLN A 31 6.94 -15.88 24.42
CA GLN A 31 7.88 -14.98 23.73
C GLN A 31 8.43 -15.50 22.38
N ILE A 32 8.33 -16.81 22.12
CA ILE A 32 8.87 -17.45 20.91
C ILE A 32 7.87 -17.35 19.73
N ILE A 33 6.58 -17.17 20.01
CA ILE A 33 5.48 -17.16 19.01
C ILE A 33 5.16 -15.72 18.53
N GLU A 34 5.69 -14.72 19.22
CA GLU A 34 5.48 -13.29 19.01
C GLU A 34 5.64 -12.80 17.55
N PRO A 35 6.72 -13.12 16.79
CA PRO A 35 6.84 -12.69 15.40
C PRO A 35 5.80 -13.34 14.48
N GLY A 36 5.51 -14.63 14.68
CA GLY A 36 4.51 -15.37 13.90
C GLY A 36 3.10 -14.81 14.10
N PHE A 37 2.80 -14.35 15.31
CA PHE A 37 1.50 -13.76 15.64
C PHE A 37 1.21 -12.49 14.83
N VAL A 38 2.23 -11.64 14.57
CA VAL A 38 2.07 -10.42 13.75
C VAL A 38 1.66 -10.75 12.32
N PHE A 39 2.24 -11.81 11.72
CA PHE A 39 1.87 -12.26 10.38
C PHE A 39 0.42 -12.81 10.33
N VAL A 40 0.04 -13.61 11.33
CA VAL A 40 -1.31 -14.19 11.42
C VAL A 40 -2.36 -13.09 11.62
N LEU A 41 -2.10 -12.10 12.48
CA LEU A 41 -2.98 -10.95 12.67
C LEU A 41 -3.16 -10.14 11.38
N GLY A 42 -2.07 -9.90 10.64
CA GLY A 42 -2.12 -9.26 9.33
C GLY A 42 -3.04 -10.01 8.36
N TYR A 43 -2.90 -11.34 8.28
CA TYR A 43 -3.73 -12.17 7.41
C TYR A 43 -5.21 -12.22 7.84
N LEU A 44 -5.49 -12.29 9.14
CA LEU A 44 -6.86 -12.23 9.65
C LEU A 44 -7.52 -10.87 9.34
N SER A 45 -6.76 -9.77 9.43
CA SER A 45 -7.25 -8.44 9.08
C SER A 45 -7.61 -8.30 7.60
N TYR A 46 -6.89 -9.03 6.73
CA TYR A 46 -7.16 -9.11 5.29
C TYR A 46 -8.46 -9.87 5.00
N LEU A 47 -8.56 -11.10 5.49
CA LEU A 47 -9.74 -11.95 5.27
C LEU A 47 -11.01 -11.29 5.80
N THR A 48 -10.92 -10.65 6.96
CA THR A 48 -12.10 -9.98 7.52
C THR A 48 -12.49 -8.75 6.71
N ALA A 49 -11.53 -8.04 6.12
CA ALA A 49 -11.83 -6.92 5.22
C ALA A 49 -12.48 -7.39 3.91
N GLU A 50 -12.04 -8.52 3.35
CA GLU A 50 -12.69 -9.14 2.19
C GLU A 50 -14.13 -9.58 2.49
N MET A 51 -14.36 -10.25 3.63
CA MET A 51 -15.70 -10.66 4.08
C MET A 51 -16.66 -9.48 4.27
N LEU A 52 -16.13 -8.30 4.61
CA LEU A 52 -16.90 -7.07 4.76
C LEU A 52 -17.00 -6.25 3.46
N SER A 53 -16.39 -6.72 2.37
CA SER A 53 -16.30 -6.02 1.09
C SER A 53 -15.74 -4.59 1.25
N LEU A 54 -14.71 -4.46 2.08
CA LEU A 54 -13.91 -3.25 2.31
C LEU A 54 -12.53 -3.40 1.63
N SER A 55 -11.75 -2.32 1.54
CA SER A 55 -10.39 -2.39 0.97
C SER A 55 -9.47 -3.20 1.90
N ALA A 56 -9.16 -4.42 1.48
CA ALA A 56 -8.34 -5.34 2.26
C ALA A 56 -6.88 -4.86 2.39
N ILE A 57 -6.34 -4.22 1.35
CA ILE A 57 -4.97 -3.65 1.35
C ILE A 57 -4.84 -2.55 2.41
N LEU A 58 -5.81 -1.62 2.48
CA LEU A 58 -5.81 -0.55 3.48
C LEU A 58 -5.98 -1.10 4.91
N SER A 59 -6.77 -2.16 5.08
CA SER A 59 -6.96 -2.83 6.38
C SER A 59 -5.66 -3.40 6.93
N ILE A 60 -4.89 -4.13 6.11
CA ILE A 60 -3.59 -4.69 6.53
C ILE A 60 -2.61 -3.57 6.90
N VAL A 61 -2.53 -2.49 6.10
CA VAL A 61 -1.62 -1.37 6.37
C VAL A 61 -1.93 -0.71 7.71
N PHE A 62 -3.22 -0.47 8.00
CA PHE A 62 -3.64 0.09 9.28
C PHE A 62 -3.34 -0.86 10.45
N CYS A 63 -3.54 -2.18 10.25
CA CYS A 63 -3.19 -3.20 11.23
C CYS A 63 -1.67 -3.18 11.52
N GLY A 64 -0.84 -3.16 10.49
CA GLY A 64 0.63 -3.07 10.62
C GLY A 64 1.10 -1.82 11.37
N MET A 65 0.50 -0.65 11.10
CA MET A 65 0.81 0.59 11.82
C MET A 65 0.48 0.50 13.32
N CYS A 66 -0.64 -0.12 13.69
CA CYS A 66 -0.97 -0.34 15.11
C CYS A 66 -0.08 -1.41 15.76
N CYS A 67 0.24 -2.48 15.04
CA CYS A 67 1.16 -3.52 15.51
C CYS A 67 2.55 -2.93 15.83
N GLN A 68 3.03 -1.92 15.10
CA GLN A 68 4.31 -1.29 15.40
C GLN A 68 4.35 -0.64 16.79
N LYS A 69 3.27 0.03 17.21
CA LYS A 69 3.16 0.56 18.58
C LYS A 69 3.12 -0.55 19.63
N TYR A 70 2.45 -1.66 19.32
CA TYR A 70 2.37 -2.82 20.20
C TYR A 70 3.74 -3.49 20.42
N ILE A 71 4.47 -3.73 19.32
CA ILE A 71 5.80 -4.36 19.32
C ILE A 71 6.78 -3.54 20.17
N ASN A 72 6.79 -2.21 19.99
CA ASN A 72 7.67 -1.32 20.75
C ASN A 72 7.31 -1.22 22.26
N ALA A 73 6.05 -1.46 22.63
CA ALA A 73 5.60 -1.30 24.02
C ALA A 73 5.71 -2.59 24.85
N ASN A 74 5.65 -3.77 24.22
CA ASN A 74 5.55 -5.05 24.93
C ASN A 74 6.76 -5.99 24.73
N MET A 75 7.56 -5.84 23.66
CA MET A 75 8.67 -6.76 23.39
C MET A 75 10.02 -6.22 23.85
N ASP A 76 10.91 -7.15 24.22
CA ASP A 76 12.32 -6.89 24.46
C ASP A 76 13.04 -6.42 23.17
N GLU A 77 14.02 -5.53 23.32
CA GLU A 77 14.74 -4.89 22.21
C GLU A 77 15.38 -5.88 21.23
N LYS A 78 15.84 -7.04 21.75
CA LYS A 78 16.43 -8.11 20.93
C LYS A 78 15.38 -8.78 20.02
N SER A 79 14.16 -8.99 20.52
CA SER A 79 13.06 -9.57 19.76
C SER A 79 12.55 -8.60 18.69
N VAL A 80 12.39 -7.32 19.04
CA VAL A 80 11.99 -6.26 18.08
C VAL A 80 12.95 -6.16 16.91
N THR A 81 14.25 -6.23 17.17
CA THR A 81 15.29 -6.18 16.13
C THR A 81 15.19 -7.37 15.18
N THR A 82 14.95 -8.58 15.73
CA THR A 82 14.78 -9.81 14.95
C THR A 82 13.55 -9.72 14.04
N VAL A 83 12.40 -9.30 14.57
CA VAL A 83 11.16 -9.10 13.78
C VAL A 83 11.38 -8.09 12.66
N ARG A 84 12.04 -6.96 12.97
CA ARG A 84 12.36 -5.93 11.97
C ARG A 84 13.26 -6.48 10.86
N TYR A 85 14.24 -7.31 11.19
CA TYR A 85 15.13 -7.91 10.20
C TYR A 85 14.38 -8.89 9.29
N VAL A 86 13.59 -9.79 9.88
CA VAL A 86 12.74 -10.73 9.12
C VAL A 86 11.79 -9.96 8.19
N MET A 87 11.11 -8.93 8.69
CA MET A 87 10.21 -8.10 7.87
C MET A 87 10.95 -7.38 6.72
N LYS A 88 12.18 -6.90 6.95
CA LYS A 88 13.01 -6.32 5.88
C LYS A 88 13.39 -7.35 4.82
N VAL A 89 13.74 -8.57 5.22
CA VAL A 89 14.07 -9.66 4.28
C VAL A 89 12.83 -10.04 3.45
N PHE A 90 11.65 -10.17 4.07
CA PHE A 90 10.40 -10.41 3.34
C PHE A 90 10.00 -9.27 2.41
N ALA A 91 10.20 -8.01 2.83
CA ALA A 91 9.92 -6.85 2.00
C ALA A 91 10.83 -6.80 0.78
N ASN A 92 12.14 -7.00 0.97
CA ASN A 92 13.11 -7.06 -0.13
C ASN A 92 12.84 -8.25 -1.06
N GLY A 93 12.47 -9.42 -0.51
CA GLY A 93 12.07 -10.58 -1.31
C GLY A 93 10.79 -10.33 -2.12
N SER A 94 9.81 -9.64 -1.54
CA SER A 94 8.58 -9.27 -2.26
C SER A 94 8.86 -8.23 -3.35
N GLU A 95 9.76 -7.29 -3.09
CA GLU A 95 10.19 -6.29 -4.07
C GLU A 95 10.89 -6.93 -5.28
N THR A 96 11.80 -7.88 -5.07
CA THR A 96 12.46 -8.59 -6.19
C THR A 96 11.46 -9.40 -7.02
N ILE A 97 10.49 -10.07 -6.38
CA ILE A 97 9.42 -10.79 -7.07
C ILE A 97 8.61 -9.85 -7.96
N ILE A 98 8.22 -8.68 -7.46
CA ILE A 98 7.45 -7.70 -8.24
C ILE A 98 8.28 -7.18 -9.43
N PHE A 99 9.56 -6.91 -9.25
CA PHE A 99 10.44 -6.49 -10.36
C PHE A 99 10.55 -7.55 -11.45
N VAL A 100 10.63 -8.84 -11.07
CA VAL A 100 10.64 -9.94 -12.04
C VAL A 100 9.31 -10.00 -12.80
N PHE A 101 8.16 -9.85 -12.12
CA PHE A 101 6.86 -9.82 -12.76
C PHE A 101 6.70 -8.64 -13.72
N LEU A 102 7.13 -7.44 -13.32
CA LEU A 102 7.15 -6.26 -14.20
C LEU A 102 7.99 -6.50 -15.45
N GLY A 103 9.17 -7.13 -15.30
CA GLY A 103 10.06 -7.53 -16.38
C GLY A 103 9.40 -8.47 -17.39
N ILE A 104 8.71 -9.51 -16.90
CA ILE A 104 8.00 -10.47 -17.77
C ILE A 104 6.85 -9.77 -18.52
N SER A 105 6.06 -8.96 -17.81
CA SER A 105 4.92 -8.25 -18.41
C SER A 105 5.32 -7.18 -19.42
N ALA A 106 6.55 -6.66 -19.36
CA ALA A 106 7.07 -5.71 -20.35
C ALA A 106 7.40 -6.36 -21.71
N ILE A 107 7.69 -7.66 -21.72
CA ILE A 107 8.07 -8.41 -22.94
C ILE A 107 6.82 -8.90 -23.69
N ASP A 108 5.67 -8.97 -23.03
CA ASP A 108 4.42 -9.45 -23.62
C ASP A 108 3.86 -8.47 -24.66
N LYS A 109 3.91 -8.88 -25.93
CA LYS A 109 3.43 -8.08 -27.07
C LYS A 109 1.91 -7.96 -27.15
N THR A 110 1.16 -8.83 -26.45
CA THR A 110 -0.31 -8.82 -26.50
C THR A 110 -0.94 -7.64 -25.75
N LEU A 111 -0.19 -7.05 -24.82
CA LEU A 111 -0.58 -5.86 -24.05
C LEU A 111 -0.27 -4.55 -24.77
N TRP A 112 0.50 -4.59 -25.86
CA TRP A 112 1.08 -3.41 -26.49
C TRP A 112 0.15 -2.81 -27.55
N VAL A 113 -0.79 -1.97 -27.12
CA VAL A 113 -1.55 -1.09 -28.01
C VAL A 113 -0.76 0.21 -28.18
N TRP A 114 -0.18 0.42 -29.36
CA TRP A 114 0.71 1.55 -29.63
C TRP A 114 -0.04 2.86 -29.85
N ASN A 115 -0.02 3.74 -28.83
CA ASN A 115 -0.30 5.16 -29.00
C ASN A 115 0.68 5.99 -28.15
N THR A 116 1.91 6.10 -28.66
CA THR A 116 3.04 6.75 -27.99
C THR A 116 2.76 8.20 -27.59
N GLY A 117 1.97 8.93 -28.38
CA GLY A 117 1.60 10.31 -28.07
C GLY A 117 0.71 10.42 -26.84
N PHE A 118 -0.28 9.55 -26.70
CA PHE A 118 -1.16 9.51 -25.54
C PHE A 118 -0.41 9.10 -24.26
N ILE A 119 0.49 8.13 -24.38
CA ILE A 119 1.30 7.63 -23.26
C ILE A 119 2.29 8.71 -22.76
N LEU A 120 2.96 9.41 -23.68
CA LEU A 120 3.89 10.48 -23.30
C LEU A 120 3.16 11.65 -22.62
N LEU A 121 2.00 12.02 -23.14
CA LEU A 121 1.18 13.11 -22.59
C LEU A 121 0.66 12.76 -21.19
N THR A 122 0.18 11.53 -20.98
CA THR A 122 -0.28 11.06 -19.66
C THR A 122 0.86 10.98 -18.66
N LEU A 123 2.05 10.54 -19.07
CA LEU A 123 3.25 10.53 -18.22
C LEU A 123 3.62 11.94 -17.75
N LEU A 124 3.59 12.93 -18.65
CA LEU A 124 3.86 14.33 -18.29
C LEU A 124 2.81 14.88 -17.31
N PHE A 125 1.52 14.63 -17.57
CA PHE A 125 0.44 15.07 -16.68
C PHE A 125 0.56 14.47 -15.27
N ILE A 126 0.90 13.18 -15.17
CA ILE A 126 1.09 12.51 -13.87
C ILE A 126 2.27 13.12 -13.10
N PHE A 127 3.37 13.42 -13.79
CA PHE A 127 4.55 14.03 -13.17
C PHE A 127 4.24 15.44 -12.62
N VAL A 128 3.56 16.26 -13.42
CA VAL A 128 3.12 17.60 -13.01
C VAL A 128 2.14 17.51 -11.84
N TYR A 129 1.15 16.63 -11.90
CA TYR A 129 0.18 16.43 -10.83
C TYR A 129 0.84 15.98 -9.53
N ARG A 130 1.88 15.13 -9.62
CA ARG A 130 2.66 14.68 -8.46
C ARG A 130 3.39 15.83 -7.78
N ILE A 131 4.06 16.69 -8.55
CA ILE A 131 4.73 17.89 -8.03
C ILE A 131 3.71 18.80 -7.34
N ILE A 132 2.64 19.17 -8.05
CA ILE A 132 1.59 20.05 -7.51
C ILE A 132 0.97 19.45 -6.25
N GLY A 133 0.68 18.15 -6.25
CA GLY A 133 0.10 17.44 -5.10
C GLY A 133 0.96 17.53 -3.85
N VAL A 134 2.27 17.30 -3.96
CA VAL A 134 3.21 17.44 -2.83
C VAL A 134 3.28 18.88 -2.35
N PHE A 135 3.42 19.85 -3.26
CA PHE A 135 3.46 21.27 -2.91
C PHE A 135 2.18 21.75 -2.20
N VAL A 136 1.00 21.36 -2.70
CA VAL A 136 -0.29 21.70 -2.07
C VAL A 136 -0.41 21.05 -0.69
N LEU A 137 -0.04 19.78 -0.56
CA LEU A 137 -0.10 19.06 0.71
C LEU A 137 0.85 19.68 1.74
N THR A 138 2.07 20.04 1.33
CA THR A 138 3.03 20.71 2.21
C THR A 138 2.58 22.13 2.56
N TRP A 139 1.95 22.86 1.64
CA TRP A 139 1.38 24.18 1.95
C TRP A 139 0.30 24.11 3.03
N ILE A 140 -0.60 23.11 2.95
CA ILE A 140 -1.61 22.85 3.99
C ILE A 140 -0.93 22.46 5.31
N LEU A 141 0.06 21.56 5.28
CA LEU A 141 0.79 21.13 6.48
C LEU A 141 1.58 22.26 7.13
N ASN A 142 2.17 23.15 6.33
CA ASN A 142 2.95 24.29 6.80
C ASN A 142 2.09 25.31 7.56
N ARG A 143 0.77 25.34 7.32
CA ARG A 143 -0.16 26.16 8.10
C ARG A 143 -0.44 25.60 9.50
N PHE A 144 -0.25 24.29 9.71
CA PHE A 144 -0.51 23.61 11.00
C PHE A 144 0.77 23.27 11.79
N ARG A 145 1.97 23.33 11.18
CA ARG A 145 3.25 23.04 11.85
C ARG A 145 4.02 24.31 12.25
N LEU A 146 4.74 24.22 13.38
CA LEU A 146 5.62 25.27 13.93
C LEU A 146 7.02 25.36 13.29
N VAL A 147 7.45 24.35 12.52
CA VAL A 147 8.75 24.31 11.82
C VAL A 147 8.47 24.18 10.32
N PRO A 148 8.83 25.19 9.49
CA PRO A 148 8.57 25.14 8.06
C PRO A 148 9.51 24.14 7.36
N LEU A 149 8.95 23.38 6.42
CA LEU A 149 9.70 22.48 5.54
C LEU A 149 10.35 23.28 4.42
N GLU A 150 11.67 23.11 4.25
CA GLU A 150 12.42 23.77 3.20
C GLU A 150 12.00 23.29 1.81
N VAL A 151 12.08 24.16 0.80
CA VAL A 151 11.76 23.82 -0.60
C VAL A 151 12.63 22.68 -1.14
N ILE A 152 13.84 22.51 -0.62
CA ILE A 152 14.75 21.41 -0.96
C ILE A 152 14.21 20.08 -0.44
N ASP A 153 13.74 20.04 0.82
CA ASP A 153 13.12 18.84 1.41
C ASP A 153 11.80 18.47 0.70
N GLN A 154 11.03 19.47 0.28
CA GLN A 154 9.82 19.27 -0.52
C GLN A 154 10.12 18.66 -1.89
N ALA A 155 11.18 19.14 -2.55
CA ALA A 155 11.65 18.57 -3.80
C ALA A 155 12.10 17.12 -3.58
N ILE A 156 12.97 16.85 -2.62
CA ILE A 156 13.46 15.50 -2.30
C ILE A 156 12.28 14.56 -1.98
N MET A 157 11.28 15.02 -1.22
CA MET A 157 10.08 14.24 -0.91
C MET A 157 9.25 13.94 -2.16
N SER A 158 9.12 14.89 -3.08
CA SER A 158 8.41 14.69 -4.35
C SER A 158 9.09 13.65 -5.24
N TYR A 159 10.43 13.67 -5.28
CA TYR A 159 11.27 12.72 -6.02
C TYR A 159 11.50 11.38 -5.28
N GLY A 160 11.30 11.29 -3.96
CA GLY A 160 11.61 10.09 -3.17
C GLY A 160 10.57 8.97 -3.18
N GLY A 161 9.35 9.23 -3.67
CA GLY A 161 8.20 8.30 -3.58
C GLY A 161 8.04 7.28 -4.73
N LEU A 162 9.11 6.82 -5.36
CA LEU A 162 9.06 5.92 -6.52
C LEU A 162 8.88 4.44 -6.13
N ARG A 163 7.65 4.02 -5.82
CA ARG A 163 7.29 2.58 -5.79
C ARG A 163 5.92 2.36 -6.42
N GLY A 164 5.89 2.36 -7.76
CA GLY A 164 4.68 2.18 -8.58
C GLY A 164 4.18 0.73 -8.70
N ALA A 165 4.91 -0.23 -8.14
CA ALA A 165 4.56 -1.65 -8.06
C ALA A 165 3.12 -1.92 -7.57
N VAL A 166 2.65 -1.16 -6.58
CA VAL A 166 1.29 -1.33 -6.02
C VAL A 166 0.22 -0.92 -7.02
N ALA A 167 0.46 0.15 -7.80
CA ALA A 167 -0.47 0.61 -8.84
C ALA A 167 -0.59 -0.41 -9.98
N TYR A 168 0.54 -1.03 -10.37
CA TYR A 168 0.55 -2.12 -11.33
C TYR A 168 -0.26 -3.34 -10.84
N GLY A 169 -0.07 -3.76 -9.59
CA GLY A 169 -0.85 -4.86 -8.99
C GLY A 169 -2.35 -4.59 -8.98
N LEU A 170 -2.76 -3.36 -8.67
CA LEU A 170 -4.16 -2.94 -8.73
C LEU A 170 -4.73 -2.94 -10.15
N ALA A 171 -3.94 -2.51 -11.15
CA ALA A 171 -4.37 -2.53 -12.55
C ALA A 171 -4.57 -3.97 -13.08
N MET A 172 -3.70 -4.91 -12.68
CA MET A 172 -3.82 -6.32 -13.08
C MET A 172 -5.01 -7.04 -12.45
N MET A 173 -5.38 -6.68 -11.21
CA MET A 173 -6.53 -7.23 -10.48
C MET A 173 -7.90 -6.73 -10.99
N LEU A 174 -7.92 -5.80 -11.94
CA LEU A 174 -9.16 -5.28 -12.51
C LEU A 174 -9.77 -6.28 -13.52
N ASP A 175 -11.07 -6.52 -13.41
CA ASP A 175 -11.79 -7.51 -14.22
C ASP A 175 -11.90 -7.10 -15.71
N GLU A 176 -11.49 -7.99 -16.61
CA GLU A 176 -11.52 -7.76 -18.08
C GLU A 176 -12.92 -7.58 -18.63
N ASN A 177 -13.92 -8.19 -17.99
CA ASN A 177 -15.27 -8.28 -18.53
C ASN A 177 -16.05 -6.96 -18.44
N LYS A 178 -15.58 -5.99 -17.64
CA LYS A 178 -16.26 -4.71 -17.40
C LYS A 178 -15.62 -3.52 -18.10
N ILE A 179 -14.35 -3.64 -18.50
CA ILE A 179 -13.56 -2.55 -19.09
C ILE A 179 -12.79 -3.08 -20.29
N LYS A 180 -13.31 -2.77 -21.49
CA LYS A 180 -12.75 -3.20 -22.79
C LYS A 180 -11.33 -2.66 -23.05
N GLU A 181 -10.87 -1.67 -22.28
CA GLU A 181 -9.56 -1.01 -22.39
C GLU A 181 -8.58 -1.36 -21.24
N LYS A 182 -8.79 -2.48 -20.52
CA LYS A 182 -7.87 -2.90 -19.45
C LYS A 182 -6.41 -2.95 -19.91
N ASN A 183 -6.15 -3.48 -21.10
CA ASN A 183 -4.79 -3.64 -21.64
C ASN A 183 -4.09 -2.29 -21.84
N LEU A 184 -4.84 -1.24 -22.24
CA LEU A 184 -4.32 0.13 -22.35
C LEU A 184 -3.98 0.72 -20.97
N MET A 185 -4.82 0.49 -19.97
CA MET A 185 -4.56 0.94 -18.59
C MET A 185 -3.33 0.23 -18.00
N VAL A 186 -3.24 -1.09 -18.16
CA VAL A 186 -2.08 -1.88 -17.71
C VAL A 186 -0.80 -1.43 -18.40
N CYS A 187 -0.81 -1.28 -19.74
CA CYS A 187 0.34 -0.81 -20.51
C CYS A 187 0.80 0.59 -20.07
N THR A 188 -0.13 1.52 -19.88
CA THR A 188 0.18 2.89 -19.42
C THR A 188 0.79 2.86 -18.02
N THR A 189 0.21 2.08 -17.09
CA THR A 189 0.77 1.94 -15.74
C THR A 189 2.15 1.30 -15.75
N LEU A 190 2.39 0.28 -16.58
CA LEU A 190 3.69 -0.35 -16.73
C LEU A 190 4.74 0.65 -17.20
N ILE A 191 4.44 1.44 -18.25
CA ILE A 191 5.35 2.48 -18.75
C ILE A 191 5.63 3.54 -17.68
N VAL A 192 4.60 3.97 -16.94
CA VAL A 192 4.79 4.90 -15.82
C VAL A 192 5.71 4.31 -14.76
N VAL A 193 5.55 3.04 -14.36
CA VAL A 193 6.42 2.38 -13.38
C VAL A 193 7.87 2.21 -13.89
N TYR A 194 8.06 2.00 -15.19
CA TYR A 194 9.41 1.89 -15.77
C TYR A 194 10.16 3.21 -15.83
N PHE A 195 9.45 4.32 -16.09
CA PHE A 195 10.04 5.65 -16.14
C PHE A 195 10.10 6.34 -14.77
N THR A 196 9.17 5.98 -13.88
CA THR A 196 9.13 6.38 -12.48
C THR A 196 9.81 5.28 -11.67
#